data_AF-A0A7C5MZ47-F1
#
_entry.id   AF-A0A7C5MZ47-F1
#
_cell.length_a   1.000
_cell.length_b   1.000
_cell.length_c   1.000
_cell.angle_alpha   90.00
_cell.angle_beta   90.00
_cell.angle_gamma   90.00
#
_symmetry.space_group_name_H-M   'P 1'
#
loop_
_entity.id
_entity.type
_entity.pdbx_description
1 polymer ?
#
loop_
_entity_poly.entity_id
_entity_poly.type
_entity_poly.pdbx_seq_one_letter_code
_entity_poly.pdbx_strand_id
1 'polypeptide(L)'
;MHPRRQPAPRGLEQPWQALQEHADRIKDLHLRDLFTADEDRFARFSLKFEEILLDFSKNHITGETLDLLLDLAHQARLGDWIERMFRGERINNTENRAVLHVALRNRANTPIEVDGEDVMPGVNRVLEQMHDFTEAVRTGSWTGCTGRPVTDVVNIGIGGSDLGPHMVTTALRP
;
A
#
# COMPACT_ATOMS: atom_id res chain seq x y z
N MET A 1 21.11 -21.60 -15.45
CA MET A 1 20.71 -21.58 -14.02
C MET A 1 19.20 -21.73 -13.98
N HIS A 2 18.67 -22.87 -13.52
CA HIS A 2 17.23 -22.95 -13.25
C HIS A 2 16.93 -22.11 -11.99
N PRO A 3 15.94 -21.21 -12.03
CA PRO A 3 15.51 -20.51 -10.82
C PRO A 3 15.06 -21.57 -9.81
N ARG A 4 15.61 -21.53 -8.59
CA ARG A 4 15.15 -22.40 -7.51
C ARG A 4 13.67 -22.13 -7.30
N ARG A 5 12.83 -23.16 -7.49
CA ARG A 5 11.40 -23.06 -7.18
C ARG A 5 11.25 -22.67 -5.71
N GLN A 6 10.48 -21.62 -5.45
CA GLN A 6 10.17 -21.22 -4.08
C GLN A 6 9.24 -22.27 -3.45
N PRO A 7 9.51 -22.67 -2.19
CA PRO A 7 8.63 -23.58 -1.48
C PRO A 7 7.25 -22.93 -1.33
N ALA A 8 6.20 -23.75 -1.36
CA ALA A 8 4.85 -23.26 -1.14
C ALA A 8 4.73 -22.61 0.25
N PRO A 9 3.97 -21.51 0.39
CA PRO A 9 3.58 -21.02 1.70
C PRO A 9 2.81 -22.11 2.46
N ARG A 10 3.04 -22.19 3.78
CA ARG A 10 2.38 -23.18 4.64
C ARG A 10 0.86 -23.03 4.57
N GLY A 11 0.14 -24.12 4.31
CA GLY A 11 -1.31 -24.15 4.18
C GLY A 11 -1.85 -23.67 2.83
N LEU A 12 -0.96 -23.40 1.86
CA LEU A 12 -1.28 -22.99 0.50
C LEU A 12 -0.63 -23.91 -0.54
N GLU A 13 -0.30 -25.15 -0.15
CA GLU A 13 0.45 -26.09 -0.99
C GLU A 13 -0.28 -26.40 -2.31
N GLN A 14 -1.60 -26.64 -2.25
CA GLN A 14 -2.41 -26.95 -3.43
C GLN A 14 -2.55 -25.77 -4.42
N PRO A 15 -3.04 -24.57 -4.02
CA PRO A 15 -3.13 -23.44 -4.95
C PRO A 15 -1.75 -23.00 -5.47
N TRP A 16 -0.70 -23.14 -4.66
CA TRP A 16 0.67 -22.88 -5.11
C TRP A 16 1.14 -23.87 -6.16
N GLN A 17 0.84 -25.17 -5.99
CA GLN A 17 1.16 -26.19 -6.98
C GLN A 17 0.44 -25.92 -8.31
N ALA A 18 -0.85 -25.57 -8.27
CA ALA A 18 -1.62 -25.22 -9.48
C ALA A 18 -0.98 -24.05 -10.25
N LEU A 19 -0.52 -23.01 -9.54
CA LEU A 19 0.22 -21.90 -10.14
C LEU A 19 1.57 -22.33 -10.73
N GLN A 20 2.30 -23.23 -10.07
CA GLN A 20 3.57 -23.75 -10.60
C GLN A 20 3.37 -24.55 -11.90
N GLU A 21 2.37 -25.43 -11.92
CA GLU A 21 2.02 -26.20 -13.11
C GLU A 21 1.55 -25.29 -14.25
N HIS A 22 0.75 -24.27 -13.93
CA HIS A 22 0.35 -23.26 -14.92
C HIS A 22 1.54 -22.47 -15.46
N ALA A 23 2.45 -22.02 -14.59
CA ALA A 23 3.66 -21.33 -14.99
C ALA A 23 4.52 -22.20 -15.93
N ASP A 24 4.66 -23.50 -15.65
CA ASP A 24 5.38 -24.43 -16.53
C ASP A 24 4.73 -24.56 -17.92
N ARG A 25 3.39 -24.49 -17.99
CA ARG A 25 2.64 -24.54 -19.26
C ARG A 25 2.83 -23.27 -20.10
N ILE A 26 2.84 -22.11 -19.46
CA ILE A 26 2.87 -20.83 -20.19
C ILE A 26 4.27 -20.24 -20.38
N LYS A 27 5.32 -20.82 -19.76
CA LYS A 27 6.69 -20.27 -19.74
C LYS A 27 7.26 -19.91 -21.12
N ASP A 28 6.87 -20.64 -22.16
CA ASP A 28 7.38 -20.48 -23.53
C ASP A 28 6.50 -19.52 -24.37
N LEU A 29 5.37 -19.04 -23.83
CA LEU A 29 4.56 -18.01 -24.48
C LEU A 29 5.29 -16.67 -24.46
N HIS A 30 5.33 -15.96 -25.57
CA HIS A 30 5.83 -14.59 -25.58
C HIS A 30 4.69 -13.58 -25.42
N LEU A 31 5.00 -12.46 -24.78
CA LEU A 31 4.04 -11.37 -24.60
C LEU A 31 3.48 -10.88 -25.94
N ARG A 32 4.28 -10.88 -27.01
CA ARG A 32 3.81 -10.53 -28.36
C ARG A 32 2.69 -11.47 -28.80
N ASP A 33 2.87 -12.77 -28.64
CA ASP A 33 1.88 -13.78 -29.01
C ASP A 33 0.60 -13.62 -28.18
N LEU A 34 0.73 -13.29 -26.89
CA LEU A 34 -0.42 -13.01 -26.02
C LEU A 34 -1.23 -11.79 -26.48
N PHE A 35 -0.59 -10.75 -27.01
CA PHE A 35 -1.30 -9.59 -27.60
C PHE A 35 -1.85 -9.89 -28.99
N THR A 36 -1.15 -10.70 -29.79
CA THR A 36 -1.64 -11.11 -31.12
C THR A 36 -2.85 -12.03 -31.02
N ALA A 37 -2.91 -12.88 -29.99
CA ALA A 37 -4.01 -13.81 -29.77
C ALA A 37 -5.26 -13.18 -29.12
N ASP A 38 -5.14 -11.97 -28.55
CA ASP A 38 -6.22 -11.28 -27.83
C ASP A 38 -6.15 -9.77 -28.10
N GLU A 39 -6.94 -9.31 -29.09
CA GLU A 39 -7.01 -7.90 -29.48
C GLU A 39 -7.52 -7.00 -28.33
N ASP A 40 -8.33 -7.55 -27.43
CA ASP A 40 -8.91 -6.85 -26.27
C ASP A 40 -8.06 -6.98 -24.99
N ARG A 41 -6.86 -7.56 -25.08
CA ARG A 41 -6.00 -7.83 -23.91
C ARG A 41 -5.78 -6.61 -23.03
N PHE A 42 -5.54 -5.43 -23.62
CA PHE A 42 -5.37 -4.21 -22.86
C PHE A 42 -6.60 -3.91 -21.99
N ALA A 43 -7.81 -3.98 -22.56
CA ALA A 43 -9.05 -3.73 -21.83
C ALA A 43 -9.29 -4.78 -20.73
N ARG A 44 -8.95 -6.05 -20.99
CA ARG A 44 -9.12 -7.14 -20.02
C ARG A 44 -8.15 -7.08 -18.84
N PHE A 45 -6.93 -6.63 -19.08
CA PHE A 45 -5.84 -6.58 -18.09
C PHE A 45 -5.45 -5.14 -17.76
N SER A 46 -6.44 -4.25 -17.69
CA SER A 46 -6.29 -2.93 -17.12
C SER A 46 -7.45 -2.60 -16.21
N LEU A 47 -7.21 -1.70 -15.25
CA LEU A 47 -8.23 -1.12 -14.40
C LEU A 47 -8.10 0.40 -14.49
N LYS A 48 -9.22 1.08 -14.74
CA LYS A 48 -9.30 2.54 -14.67
C LYS A 48 -10.07 2.92 -13.41
N PHE A 49 -9.44 3.69 -12.53
CA PHE A 49 -10.04 4.28 -11.36
C PHE A 49 -9.88 5.80 -11.46
N GLU A 50 -10.97 6.51 -11.75
CA GLU A 50 -10.95 7.94 -12.06
C GLU A 50 -9.90 8.25 -13.15
N GLU A 51 -8.92 9.11 -12.85
CA GLU A 51 -7.84 9.49 -13.76
C GLU A 51 -6.62 8.54 -13.70
N ILE A 52 -6.66 7.52 -12.83
CA ILE A 52 -5.56 6.55 -12.67
C ILE A 52 -5.84 5.32 -13.55
N LEU A 53 -4.91 5.02 -14.44
CA LEU A 53 -4.90 3.79 -15.24
C LEU A 53 -3.84 2.83 -14.70
N LEU A 54 -4.28 1.67 -14.20
CA LEU A 54 -3.42 0.53 -13.90
C LEU A 54 -3.42 -0.42 -15.09
N ASP A 55 -2.44 -0.30 -15.99
CA ASP A 55 -2.20 -1.24 -17.08
C ASP A 55 -1.27 -2.36 -16.62
N PHE A 56 -1.82 -3.58 -16.47
CA PHE A 56 -1.06 -4.78 -16.17
C PHE A 56 -1.08 -5.79 -17.33
N SER A 57 -1.54 -5.39 -18.52
CA SER A 57 -1.64 -6.22 -19.73
C SER A 57 -0.28 -6.67 -20.28
N LYS A 58 0.78 -5.93 -19.94
CA LYS A 58 2.16 -6.23 -20.32
C LYS A 58 2.86 -7.20 -19.35
N ASN A 59 2.14 -7.78 -18.40
CA ASN A 59 2.62 -8.89 -17.60
C ASN A 59 2.46 -10.23 -18.33
N HIS A 60 3.29 -11.19 -17.97
CA HIS A 60 3.24 -12.56 -18.47
C HIS A 60 2.13 -13.35 -17.76
N ILE A 61 0.89 -12.99 -18.09
CA ILE A 61 -0.32 -13.53 -17.48
C ILE A 61 -1.38 -13.83 -18.55
N THR A 62 -2.20 -14.83 -18.28
CA THR A 62 -3.41 -15.20 -19.03
C THR A 62 -4.64 -15.03 -18.12
N GLY A 63 -5.85 -15.29 -18.65
CA GLY A 63 -7.06 -15.33 -17.83
C GLY A 63 -6.95 -16.36 -16.71
N GLU A 64 -6.51 -17.58 -17.05
CA GLU A 64 -6.28 -18.66 -16.08
C GLU A 64 -5.23 -18.26 -15.03
N THR A 65 -4.19 -17.50 -15.41
CA THR A 65 -3.21 -17.00 -14.43
C THR A 65 -3.87 -16.10 -13.39
N LEU A 66 -4.75 -15.20 -13.81
CA LEU A 66 -5.43 -14.29 -12.90
C LEU A 66 -6.39 -15.05 -11.98
N ASP A 67 -7.14 -16.01 -12.53
CA ASP A 67 -8.05 -16.86 -11.75
C ASP A 67 -7.29 -17.63 -10.65
N LEU A 68 -6.15 -18.24 -10.99
CA LEU A 68 -5.31 -18.98 -10.04
C LEU A 68 -4.67 -18.07 -8.98
N LEU A 69 -4.25 -16.85 -9.35
CA LEU A 69 -3.70 -15.88 -8.40
C LEU A 69 -4.77 -15.37 -7.42
N LEU A 70 -5.99 -15.14 -7.91
CA LEU A 70 -7.13 -14.73 -7.07
C LEU A 70 -7.56 -15.86 -6.14
N ASP A 71 -7.60 -17.10 -6.64
CA ASP A 71 -7.87 -18.27 -5.81
C ASP A 71 -6.82 -18.44 -4.71
N LEU A 72 -5.53 -18.27 -5.01
CA LEU A 72 -4.47 -18.24 -3.99
C LEU A 72 -4.73 -17.15 -2.94
N ALA A 73 -5.12 -15.93 -3.36
CA ALA A 73 -5.42 -14.85 -2.43
C ALA A 73 -6.64 -15.14 -1.52
N HIS A 74 -7.67 -15.80 -2.08
CA HIS A 74 -8.84 -16.25 -1.31
C HIS A 74 -8.46 -17.34 -0.30
N GLN A 75 -7.71 -18.37 -0.74
CA GLN A 75 -7.24 -19.44 0.15
C GLN A 75 -6.28 -18.93 1.22
N ALA A 76 -5.50 -17.89 0.92
CA ALA A 76 -4.67 -17.16 1.88
C ALA A 76 -5.47 -16.31 2.89
N ARG A 77 -6.80 -16.23 2.71
CA ARG A 77 -7.73 -15.42 3.52
C ARG A 77 -7.35 -13.95 3.52
N LEU A 78 -6.88 -13.42 2.39
CA LEU A 78 -6.41 -12.03 2.29
C LEU A 78 -7.50 -11.04 2.70
N GLY A 79 -8.75 -11.27 2.30
CA GLY A 79 -9.90 -10.44 2.68
C GLY A 79 -10.07 -10.34 4.20
N ASP A 80 -10.00 -11.47 4.91
CA ASP A 80 -10.10 -11.50 6.36
C ASP A 80 -8.94 -10.70 7.00
N TRP A 81 -7.71 -10.86 6.50
CA TRP A 81 -6.56 -10.09 7.01
C TRP A 81 -6.69 -8.59 6.76
N ILE A 82 -7.27 -8.19 5.63
CA ILE A 82 -7.61 -6.78 5.36
C ILE A 82 -8.60 -6.30 6.44
N GLU A 83 -9.70 -7.00 6.67
CA GLU A 83 -10.68 -6.60 7.70
C GLU A 83 -10.06 -6.48 9.09
N ARG A 84 -9.23 -7.46 9.48
CA ARG A 84 -8.54 -7.47 10.77
C ARG A 84 -7.64 -6.23 10.95
N MET A 85 -6.92 -5.84 9.89
CA MET A 85 -6.13 -4.61 9.89
C MET A 85 -7.02 -3.38 10.10
N PHE A 86 -8.12 -3.27 9.33
CA PHE A 86 -9.02 -2.11 9.39
C PHE A 86 -9.79 -2.01 10.72
N ARG A 87 -10.05 -3.14 11.40
CA ARG A 87 -10.69 -3.19 12.72
C ARG A 87 -9.74 -2.94 13.90
N GLY A 88 -8.45 -2.70 13.65
CA GLY A 88 -7.48 -2.44 14.71
C GLY A 88 -7.05 -3.69 15.48
N GLU A 89 -7.25 -4.90 14.93
CA GLU A 89 -6.74 -6.11 15.56
C GLU A 89 -5.21 -6.11 15.63
N ARG A 90 -4.67 -6.81 16.63
CA ARG A 90 -3.23 -6.93 16.86
C ARG A 90 -2.56 -7.90 15.90
N ILE A 91 -2.55 -7.57 14.61
CA ILE A 91 -1.99 -8.41 13.54
C ILE A 91 -0.46 -8.41 13.49
N ASN A 92 0.20 -7.43 14.11
CA ASN A 92 1.64 -7.52 14.40
C ASN A 92 1.84 -8.40 15.64
N ASN A 93 1.89 -9.70 15.41
CA ASN A 93 1.88 -10.72 16.47
C ASN A 93 3.17 -10.74 17.30
N THR A 94 4.33 -10.38 16.73
CA THR A 94 5.61 -10.43 17.43
C THR A 94 5.75 -9.30 18.46
N GLU A 95 5.15 -8.15 18.20
CA GLU A 95 5.13 -7.02 19.13
C GLU A 95 3.79 -6.85 19.84
N ASN A 96 2.80 -7.69 19.50
CA ASN A 96 1.42 -7.63 19.98
C ASN A 96 0.79 -6.24 19.78
N ARG A 97 0.80 -5.74 18.53
CA ARG A 97 0.34 -4.39 18.16
C ARG A 97 -0.68 -4.37 17.03
N ALA A 98 -1.61 -3.42 17.09
CA ALA A 98 -2.44 -3.04 15.95
C ALA A 98 -1.60 -2.37 14.86
N VAL A 99 -2.07 -2.43 13.60
CA VAL A 99 -1.39 -1.80 12.45
C VAL A 99 -2.38 -0.87 11.74
N LEU A 100 -2.35 0.42 12.08
CA LEU A 100 -3.42 1.37 11.75
C LEU A 100 -2.96 2.64 11.02
N HIS A 101 -2.01 2.51 10.09
CA HIS A 101 -1.67 3.63 9.20
C HIS A 101 -2.87 4.11 8.35
N VAL A 102 -3.89 3.26 8.16
CA VAL A 102 -5.17 3.64 7.51
C VAL A 102 -5.98 4.64 8.36
N ALA A 103 -5.93 4.56 9.70
CA ALA A 103 -6.65 5.47 10.58
C ALA A 103 -6.12 6.91 10.47
N LEU A 104 -4.80 7.07 10.27
CA LEU A 104 -4.14 8.37 10.11
C LEU A 104 -4.62 9.16 8.89
N ARG A 105 -5.29 8.50 7.94
CA ARG A 105 -5.85 9.08 6.71
C ARG A 105 -7.33 8.77 6.53
N ASN A 106 -8.02 8.32 7.58
CA ASN A 106 -9.45 8.06 7.56
C ASN A 106 -10.24 9.37 7.60
N ARG A 107 -10.56 9.92 6.43
CA ARG A 107 -11.30 11.19 6.30
C ARG A 107 -12.78 11.08 6.67
N ALA A 108 -13.34 9.88 6.69
CA ALA A 108 -14.74 9.65 7.05
C ALA A 108 -14.98 9.77 8.56
N ASN A 109 -13.91 9.72 9.38
CA ASN A 109 -13.98 9.72 10.85
C ASN A 109 -14.85 8.60 11.43
N THR A 110 -15.08 7.52 10.68
CA THR A 110 -15.67 6.30 11.22
C THR A 110 -14.78 5.79 12.36
N PRO A 111 -15.34 5.46 13.54
CA PRO A 111 -14.56 4.98 14.67
C PRO A 111 -13.69 3.76 14.32
N ILE A 112 -12.46 3.75 14.82
CA ILE A 112 -11.55 2.60 14.73
C ILE A 112 -11.01 2.34 16.14
N GLU A 113 -11.43 1.23 16.73
CA GLU A 113 -11.11 0.91 18.11
C GLU A 113 -9.79 0.15 18.24
N VAL A 114 -9.01 0.51 19.27
CA VAL A 114 -7.91 -0.30 19.79
C VAL A 114 -8.11 -0.41 21.29
N ASP A 115 -8.14 -1.65 21.81
CA ASP A 115 -8.36 -1.90 23.24
C ASP A 115 -9.65 -1.26 23.81
N GLY A 116 -10.67 -1.14 22.96
CA GLY A 116 -11.98 -0.57 23.32
C GLY A 116 -12.06 0.96 23.26
N GLU A 117 -11.00 1.63 22.77
CA GLU A 117 -10.97 3.08 22.61
C GLU A 117 -10.85 3.48 21.14
N ASP A 118 -11.72 4.39 20.68
CA ASP A 118 -11.62 4.97 19.33
C ASP A 118 -10.38 5.86 19.23
N VAL A 119 -9.54 5.59 18.24
CA VAL A 119 -8.29 6.33 18.01
C VAL A 119 -8.50 7.64 17.25
N MET A 120 -9.64 7.81 16.56
CA MET A 120 -9.86 8.95 15.65
C MET A 120 -9.78 10.33 16.34
N PRO A 121 -10.31 10.55 17.57
CA PRO A 121 -10.13 11.82 18.28
C PRO A 121 -8.65 12.17 18.52
N GLY A 122 -7.83 11.17 18.84
CA GLY A 122 -6.39 11.36 19.04
C GLY A 122 -5.67 11.75 17.74
N VAL A 123 -6.02 11.09 16.63
CA VAL A 123 -5.50 11.40 15.29
C VAL A 123 -5.85 12.83 14.89
N ASN A 124 -7.13 13.22 14.99
CA ASN A 124 -7.58 14.54 14.58
C ASN A 124 -6.98 15.67 15.42
N ARG A 125 -6.82 15.46 16.73
CA ARG A 125 -6.16 16.43 17.62
C ARG A 125 -4.73 16.71 17.17
N VAL A 126 -3.96 15.69 16.78
CA VAL A 126 -2.58 15.88 16.31
C VAL A 126 -2.55 16.54 14.93
N LEU A 127 -3.47 16.21 14.03
CA LEU A 127 -3.59 16.88 12.73
C LEU A 127 -3.91 18.38 12.89
N GLU A 128 -4.79 18.73 13.84
CA GLU A 128 -5.11 20.13 14.16
C GLU A 128 -3.90 20.86 14.75
N GLN A 129 -3.17 20.23 15.69
CA GLN A 129 -1.92 20.77 16.21
C GLN A 129 -0.87 20.99 15.10
N MET A 130 -0.76 20.06 14.15
CA MET A 130 0.14 20.21 13.00
C MET A 130 -0.30 21.38 12.11
N HIS A 131 -1.61 21.51 11.83
CA HIS A 131 -2.15 22.62 11.05
C HIS A 131 -1.77 23.96 11.68
N ASP A 132 -2.09 24.17 12.96
CA ASP A 132 -1.86 25.45 13.64
C ASP A 132 -0.37 25.81 13.69
N PHE A 133 0.48 24.83 13.96
CA PHE A 133 1.92 25.03 13.93
C PHE A 133 2.42 25.40 12.53
N THR A 134 1.99 24.67 11.50
CA THR A 134 2.43 24.94 10.13
C THR A 134 1.95 26.30 9.63
N GLU A 135 0.73 26.72 9.95
CA GLU A 135 0.21 28.04 9.60
C GLU A 135 0.98 29.14 10.32
N ALA A 136 1.29 28.98 11.61
CA ALA A 136 2.08 29.95 12.36
C ALA A 136 3.49 30.14 11.76
N VAL A 137 4.14 29.05 11.37
CA VAL A 137 5.46 29.07 10.70
C VAL A 137 5.36 29.70 9.32
N ARG A 138 4.40 29.30 8.49
CA ARG A 138 4.24 29.75 7.09
C ARG A 138 3.85 31.22 6.98
N THR A 139 3.07 31.73 7.94
CA THR A 139 2.68 33.15 8.01
C THR A 139 3.78 34.04 8.60
N GLY A 140 4.82 33.45 9.20
CA GLY A 140 5.89 34.17 9.88
C GLY A 140 5.50 34.73 11.25
N SER A 141 4.31 34.37 11.77
CA SER A 141 3.90 34.73 13.14
C SER A 141 4.72 33.96 14.19
N TRP A 142 5.19 32.75 13.85
CA TRP A 142 6.19 32.06 14.63
C TRP A 142 7.59 32.61 14.32
N THR A 143 8.20 33.25 15.32
CA THR A 143 9.52 33.88 15.17
C THR A 143 10.60 33.14 15.97
N GLY A 144 11.83 33.22 15.47
CA GLY A 144 13.01 32.73 16.20
C GLY A 144 13.42 33.66 17.33
N CYS A 145 14.51 33.35 18.03
CA CYS A 145 15.00 34.11 19.18
C CYS A 145 15.35 35.58 18.89
N THR A 146 15.52 35.96 17.61
CA THR A 146 15.79 37.34 17.18
C THR A 146 14.53 38.09 16.72
N GLY A 147 13.35 37.49 16.86
CA GLY A 147 12.08 38.06 16.37
C GLY A 147 11.91 37.98 14.86
N ARG A 148 12.79 37.27 14.15
CA ARG A 148 12.69 37.07 12.69
C ARG A 148 11.87 35.82 12.36
N PRO A 149 11.09 35.82 11.26
CA PRO A 149 10.40 34.62 10.76
C PRO A 149 11.36 33.48 10.43
N VAL A 150 10.86 32.24 10.50
CA VAL A 150 11.59 31.04 10.09
C VAL A 150 11.62 30.94 8.57
N THR A 151 12.81 30.72 7.98
CA THR A 151 12.99 30.57 6.53
C THR A 151 13.28 29.13 6.10
N ASP A 152 13.88 28.34 7.00
CA ASP A 152 14.40 27.01 6.70
C ASP A 152 13.93 26.02 7.76
N VAL A 153 13.49 24.85 7.30
CA VAL A 153 13.08 23.73 8.16
C VAL A 153 14.03 22.56 7.90
N VAL A 154 14.69 22.10 8.95
CA VAL A 154 15.60 20.94 8.90
C VAL A 154 14.95 19.78 9.63
N ASN A 155 14.54 18.74 8.89
CA ASN A 155 14.07 17.49 9.47
C ASN A 155 15.30 16.63 9.86
N ILE A 156 15.36 16.20 11.12
CA ILE A 156 16.43 15.32 11.63
C ILE A 156 15.80 13.97 11.96
N GLY A 157 16.10 12.95 11.15
CA GLY A 157 15.56 11.62 11.31
C GLY A 157 16.34 10.58 10.50
N ILE A 158 16.04 9.31 10.73
CA ILE A 158 16.58 8.18 9.97
C ILE A 158 15.46 7.20 9.60
N GLY A 159 15.69 6.36 8.59
CA GLY A 159 14.75 5.31 8.19
C GLY A 159 13.38 5.88 7.80
N GLY A 160 12.31 5.37 8.42
CA GLY A 160 10.94 5.81 8.13
C GLY A 160 10.66 7.28 8.46
N SER A 161 11.41 7.88 9.39
CA SER A 161 11.28 9.30 9.77
C SER A 161 12.00 10.27 8.82
N ASP A 162 12.72 9.75 7.81
CA ASP A 162 13.44 10.55 6.81
C ASP A 162 12.92 10.28 5.39
N LEU A 163 12.88 9.01 4.99
CA LEU A 163 12.59 8.63 3.61
C LEU A 163 11.21 9.13 3.12
N GLY A 164 10.19 9.04 3.98
CA GLY A 164 8.83 9.50 3.68
C GLY A 164 8.76 11.01 3.45
N PRO A 165 9.12 11.85 4.44
CA PRO A 165 9.15 13.30 4.29
C PRO A 165 10.02 13.77 3.11
N HIS A 166 11.20 13.17 2.91
CA HIS A 166 12.11 13.54 1.82
C HIS A 166 11.50 13.25 0.44
N MET A 167 10.92 12.07 0.25
CA MET A 167 10.29 11.68 -1.02
C MET A 167 9.08 12.58 -1.33
N VAL A 168 8.17 12.78 -0.38
CA VAL A 168 6.93 13.57 -0.61
C VAL A 168 7.25 15.03 -0.91
N THR A 169 8.14 15.66 -0.11
CA THR A 169 8.52 17.05 -0.35
C THR A 169 9.28 17.25 -1.66
N THR A 170 9.99 16.23 -2.14
CA THR A 170 10.67 16.25 -3.45
C THR A 170 9.70 16.08 -4.61
N ALA A 171 8.75 15.17 -4.50
CA ALA A 171 7.74 14.92 -5.53
C ALA A 171 6.74 16.08 -5.69
N LEU A 172 6.47 16.82 -4.61
CA LEU A 172 5.54 17.97 -4.58
C LEU A 172 6.27 19.32 -4.66
N ARG A 173 7.51 19.36 -5.15
CA ARG A 173 8.18 20.64 -5.42
C ARG A 173 7.42 21.38 -6.54
N PRO A 174 7.18 22.70 -6.40
CA PRO A 174 6.60 23.52 -7.45
C PRO A 174 7.43 23.55 -8.74
#